data_AF-A0AAD3N814-F1
#
_entry.id   AF-A0AAD3N814-F1
#
_cell.length_a   1.000
_cell.length_b   1.000
_cell.length_c   1.000
_cell.angle_alpha   90.00
_cell.angle_beta   90.00
_cell.angle_gamma   90.00
#
_symmetry.space_group_name_H-M   'P 1'
#
loop_
_entity.id
_entity.type
_entity.pdbx_description
1 polymer ?
#
loop_
_entity_poly.entity_id
_entity_poly.type
_entity_poly.pdbx_seq_one_letter_code
_entity_poly.pdbx_strand_id
1 'polypeptide(L)'
;MWTANCMEEVCEGSTNPERSFVMGWPTCNCVATFSSEEHKDKWLALIKSRITEGKEKDDPKTIPLKIFAKDIGNCAYAKTLAVSNNDSTTDVIRMALLQFGISGCVKDHRLWVSSSKDDPPYPLI
;
A
#
# COMPACT_ATOMS: atom_id res chain seq x y z
N MET A 1 5.81 2.32 -7.07
CA MET A 1 4.50 2.82 -7.53
C MET A 1 3.53 1.65 -7.54
N TRP A 2 2.23 1.87 -7.32
CA TRP A 2 1.21 0.81 -7.30
C TRP A 2 -0.09 1.26 -7.98
N THR A 3 -0.97 0.30 -8.29
CA THR A 3 -2.30 0.53 -8.86
C THR A 3 -3.36 -0.29 -8.14
N ALA A 4 -4.57 0.23 -7.94
CA ALA A 4 -5.67 -0.50 -7.30
C ALA A 4 -7.05 -0.05 -7.76
N ASN A 5 -8.08 -0.79 -7.33
CA ASN A 5 -9.49 -0.54 -7.60
C ASN A 5 -10.25 0.02 -6.37
N CYS A 6 -9.58 0.83 -5.54
CA CYS A 6 -10.10 1.38 -4.27
C CYS A 6 -10.41 2.89 -4.34
N MET A 7 -11.23 3.31 -5.32
CA MET A 7 -11.52 4.75 -5.53
C MET A 7 -12.10 5.43 -4.29
N GLU A 8 -12.94 4.70 -3.54
CA GLU A 8 -13.59 5.13 -2.30
C GLU A 8 -12.61 5.52 -1.19
N GLU A 9 -11.37 5.05 -1.23
CA GLU A 9 -10.33 5.41 -0.26
C GLU A 9 -9.53 6.66 -0.66
N VAL A 10 -9.66 7.11 -1.90
CA VAL A 10 -8.81 8.17 -2.49
C VAL A 10 -9.61 9.38 -2.98
N CYS A 11 -10.88 9.19 -3.35
CA CYS A 11 -11.71 10.25 -3.91
C CYS A 11 -13.08 10.32 -3.22
N GLU A 12 -13.48 11.52 -2.80
CA GLU A 12 -14.79 11.79 -2.17
C GLU A 12 -15.93 11.94 -3.20
N GLY A 13 -15.65 11.78 -4.50
CA GLY A 13 -16.59 12.02 -5.60
C GLY A 13 -17.04 10.77 -6.36
N SER A 14 -18.08 10.91 -7.18
CA SER A 14 -18.55 9.83 -8.06
C SER A 14 -17.59 9.62 -9.24
N THR A 15 -16.65 8.71 -9.09
CA THR A 15 -15.80 8.24 -10.21
C THR A 15 -16.43 7.01 -10.86
N ASN A 16 -16.30 6.85 -12.18
CA ASN A 16 -16.78 5.65 -12.86
C ASN A 16 -15.75 4.51 -12.70
N PRO A 17 -16.05 3.44 -11.93
CA PRO A 17 -15.10 2.35 -11.67
C PRO A 17 -14.73 1.54 -12.92
N GLU A 18 -15.57 1.53 -13.95
CA GLU A 18 -15.29 0.86 -15.22
C GLU A 18 -14.23 1.61 -16.04
N ARG A 19 -14.10 2.92 -15.82
CA ARG A 19 -13.21 3.80 -16.61
C ARG A 19 -12.09 4.41 -15.79
N SER A 20 -11.94 4.02 -14.53
CA SER A 20 -10.98 4.64 -13.62
C SER A 20 -10.20 3.60 -12.81
N PHE A 21 -8.97 3.95 -12.42
CA PHE A 21 -8.22 3.21 -11.42
C PHE A 21 -7.40 4.16 -10.53
N VAL A 22 -7.07 3.71 -9.32
CA VAL A 22 -6.17 4.43 -8.42
C VAL A 22 -4.73 4.09 -8.78
N MET A 23 -3.86 5.08 -8.77
CA MET A 23 -2.41 4.89 -8.78
C MET A 23 -1.77 5.70 -7.65
N GLY A 24 -0.70 5.14 -7.08
CA GLY A 24 -0.09 5.71 -5.88
C GLY A 24 1.43 5.58 -5.82
N TRP A 25 2.07 6.57 -5.19
CA TRP A 25 3.48 6.56 -4.84
C TRP A 25 3.87 7.66 -3.83
N PRO A 26 4.59 7.31 -2.76
CA PRO A 26 4.25 6.24 -1.80
C PRO A 26 3.03 6.63 -0.94
N THR A 27 2.89 7.91 -0.60
CA THR A 27 1.78 8.49 0.18
C THR A 27 0.91 9.44 -0.66
N CYS A 28 1.24 9.62 -1.94
CA CYS A 28 0.44 10.41 -2.87
C CYS A 28 -0.38 9.46 -3.73
N ASN A 29 -1.70 9.58 -3.67
CA ASN A 29 -2.65 8.77 -4.41
C ASN A 29 -3.48 9.65 -5.34
N CYS A 30 -3.75 9.16 -6.55
CA CYS A 30 -4.63 9.84 -7.49
C CYS A 30 -5.50 8.84 -8.25
N VAL A 31 -6.64 9.32 -8.75
CA VAL A 31 -7.53 8.54 -9.61
C VAL A 31 -7.28 8.94 -11.06
N ALA A 32 -6.83 7.98 -11.88
CA ALA A 32 -6.77 8.13 -13.32
C ALA A 32 -8.12 7.75 -13.91
N THR A 33 -8.71 8.62 -14.74
CA THR A 33 -10.00 8.41 -15.42
C THR A 33 -9.84 8.54 -16.91
N PHE A 34 -10.40 7.60 -17.67
CA PHE A 34 -10.24 7.49 -19.12
C PHE A 34 -11.56 7.70 -19.86
N SER A 35 -11.47 8.03 -21.14
CA SER A 35 -12.64 8.24 -22.00
C SER A 35 -13.45 6.97 -22.23
N SER A 36 -12.82 5.79 -22.19
CA SER A 36 -13.47 4.49 -22.33
C SER A 36 -12.80 3.41 -21.50
N GLU A 37 -13.50 2.30 -21.27
CA GLU A 37 -13.00 1.13 -20.53
C GLU A 37 -11.80 0.50 -21.25
N GLU A 38 -11.84 0.41 -22.59
CA GLU A 38 -10.74 -0.17 -23.37
C GLU A 38 -9.45 0.66 -23.25
N HIS A 39 -9.57 1.98 -23.16
CA HIS A 39 -8.41 2.85 -22.91
C HIS A 39 -7.87 2.64 -21.49
N LYS A 40 -8.76 2.61 -20.48
CA LYS A 40 -8.38 2.32 -19.10
C LYS A 40 -7.63 0.99 -19.01
N ASP A 41 -8.14 -0.07 -19.62
CA ASP A 41 -7.53 -1.41 -19.53
C ASP A 41 -6.18 -1.49 -20.23
N LYS A 42 -6.04 -0.86 -21.41
CA LYS A 42 -4.75 -0.75 -22.12
C LYS A 42 -3.70 -0.03 -21.27
N TRP A 43 -4.08 1.11 -20.67
CA TRP A 43 -3.18 1.88 -19.81
C TRP A 43 -2.84 1.12 -18.53
N LEU A 44 -3.83 0.49 -17.88
CA LEU A 44 -3.63 -0.30 -16.68
C LEU A 44 -2.67 -1.47 -16.93
N ALA A 45 -2.83 -2.19 -18.04
CA ALA A 45 -1.94 -3.28 -18.42
C ALA A 45 -0.51 -2.79 -18.68
N LEU A 46 -0.34 -1.70 -19.43
CA LEU A 46 0.96 -1.11 -19.71
C LEU A 46 1.67 -0.66 -18.42
N ILE A 47 0.96 0.06 -17.54
CA ILE A 47 1.51 0.56 -16.27
C ILE A 47 1.90 -0.61 -15.36
N LYS A 48 1.04 -1.62 -15.22
CA LYS A 48 1.35 -2.83 -14.44
C LYS A 48 2.61 -3.51 -14.96
N SER A 49 2.76 -3.68 -16.29
CA SER A 49 3.98 -4.23 -16.89
C SER A 49 5.22 -3.44 -16.50
N ARG A 50 5.18 -2.11 -16.62
CA ARG A 50 6.32 -1.25 -16.29
C ARG A 50 6.66 -1.24 -14.80
N ILE A 51 5.66 -1.29 -13.93
CA ILE A 51 5.87 -1.43 -12.48
C ILE A 51 6.57 -2.75 -12.19
N THR A 52 6.10 -3.87 -12.76
CA THR A 52 6.72 -5.19 -12.57
C THR A 52 8.17 -5.20 -13.07
N GLU A 53 8.42 -4.72 -14.29
CA GLU A 53 9.78 -4.59 -14.85
C GLU A 53 10.70 -3.72 -13.98
N GLY A 54 10.16 -2.65 -13.38
CA GLY A 54 10.89 -1.83 -12.42
C GLY A 54 11.25 -2.61 -11.15
N LYS A 55 10.26 -3.27 -10.54
CA LYS A 55 10.45 -4.08 -9.33
C LYS A 55 11.42 -5.24 -9.52
N GLU A 56 11.49 -5.82 -10.72
CA GLU A 56 12.44 -6.89 -11.04
C GLU A 56 13.89 -6.42 -11.03
N LYS A 57 14.12 -5.15 -11.39
CA LYS A 57 15.44 -4.50 -11.43
C LYS A 57 15.88 -3.90 -10.09
N ASP A 58 14.96 -3.76 -9.13
CA ASP A 58 15.29 -3.27 -7.80
C ASP A 58 16.28 -4.21 -7.10
N ASP A 59 17.32 -3.62 -6.51
CA ASP A 59 18.27 -4.28 -5.62
C ASP A 59 18.59 -3.34 -4.43
N PRO A 60 18.34 -3.76 -3.17
CA PRO A 60 17.79 -5.05 -2.76
C PRO A 60 16.27 -5.16 -3.00
N LYS A 61 15.79 -6.36 -3.30
CA LYS A 61 14.34 -6.65 -3.43
C LYS A 61 13.56 -6.61 -2.12
N THR A 62 14.28 -6.66 -1.00
CA THR A 62 13.75 -6.70 0.35
C THR A 62 14.49 -5.70 1.22
N ILE A 63 13.76 -4.89 1.97
CA ILE A 63 14.32 -3.89 2.89
C ILE A 63 13.91 -4.19 4.33
N PRO A 64 14.76 -3.88 5.32
CA PRO A 64 14.36 -3.91 6.71
C PRO A 64 13.45 -2.72 7.02
N LEU A 65 12.18 -2.98 7.34
CA LEU A 65 11.18 -1.99 7.74
C LEU A 65 10.87 -2.12 9.24
N LYS A 66 11.10 -1.04 9.99
CA LYS A 66 10.78 -0.99 11.43
C LYS A 66 9.32 -0.65 11.63
N ILE A 67 8.57 -1.57 12.24
CA ILE A 67 7.16 -1.44 12.59
C ILE A 67 7.04 -1.17 14.09
N PHE A 68 6.19 -0.22 14.45
CA PHE A 68 5.86 0.11 15.83
C PHE A 68 4.42 -0.33 16.13
N ALA A 69 4.24 -1.09 17.21
CA ALA A 69 2.91 -1.47 17.67
C ALA A 69 2.35 -0.32 18.52
N LYS A 70 1.26 0.30 18.07
CA LYS A 70 0.56 1.37 18.80
C LYS A 70 -0.72 0.81 19.41
N ASP A 71 -1.01 1.18 20.66
CA ASP A 71 -2.22 0.80 21.40
C ASP A 71 -2.41 -0.72 21.60
N ILE A 72 -1.34 -1.52 21.42
CA ILE A 72 -1.35 -2.97 21.58
C ILE A 72 -0.58 -3.35 22.86
N GLY A 73 -1.26 -3.23 24.01
CA GLY A 73 -0.88 -3.82 25.31
C GLY A 73 0.62 -3.96 25.62
N ASN A 74 1.03 -5.14 26.08
CA ASN A 74 2.38 -5.43 26.59
C ASN A 74 3.28 -6.16 25.58
N CYS A 75 3.04 -5.98 24.27
CA CYS A 75 3.91 -6.57 23.24
C CYS A 75 5.18 -5.73 23.05
N ALA A 76 6.23 -6.30 22.42
CA ALA A 76 7.43 -5.54 22.11
C ALA A 76 7.06 -4.25 21.35
N TYR A 77 7.61 -3.10 21.76
CA TYR A 77 7.22 -1.79 21.19
C TYR A 77 7.47 -1.69 19.67
N ALA A 78 8.52 -2.35 19.17
CA ALA A 78 8.87 -2.34 17.76
C ALA A 78 9.51 -3.66 17.31
N LYS A 79 9.30 -4.01 16.04
CA LYS A 79 9.97 -5.12 15.36
C LYS A 79 10.40 -4.68 13.96
N THR A 80 11.52 -5.22 13.50
CA THR A 80 11.99 -5.01 12.13
C THR A 80 11.54 -6.20 11.29
N LEU A 81 10.80 -5.91 10.23
CA LEU A 81 10.34 -6.90 9.24
C LEU A 81 11.19 -6.77 7.98
N ALA A 82 11.50 -7.89 7.34
CA ALA A 82 12.06 -7.90 6.00
C ALA A 82 10.89 -7.80 5.01
N VAL A 83 10.71 -6.65 4.36
CA VAL A 83 9.58 -6.37 3.46
C VAL A 83 10.07 -6.28 2.03
N SER A 84 9.46 -7.07 1.14
CA SER A 84 9.72 -7.06 -0.29
C SER A 84 8.97 -5.93 -0.99
N ASN A 85 9.53 -5.43 -2.11
CA ASN A 85 8.82 -4.51 -3.01
C ASN A 85 7.55 -5.11 -3.65
N ASN A 86 7.31 -6.42 -3.51
CA ASN A 86 6.10 -7.10 -3.93
C ASN A 86 5.05 -7.27 -2.82
N ASP A 87 5.41 -7.04 -1.55
CA ASP A 87 4.47 -7.19 -0.45
C ASP A 87 3.42 -6.07 -0.48
N SER A 88 2.16 -6.43 -0.26
CA SER A 88 1.09 -5.47 -0.04
C SER A 88 1.03 -5.01 1.42
N THR A 89 0.30 -3.92 1.69
CA THR A 89 -0.03 -3.47 3.05
C THR A 89 -0.64 -4.60 3.89
N THR A 90 -1.49 -5.43 3.27
CA THR A 90 -2.10 -6.61 3.92
C THR A 90 -1.07 -7.68 4.29
N ASP A 91 -0.09 -7.93 3.43
CA ASP A 91 0.98 -8.90 3.70
C ASP A 91 1.87 -8.43 4.85
N VAL A 92 2.21 -7.14 4.87
CA VAL A 92 3.00 -6.54 5.95
C VAL A 92 2.26 -6.55 7.28
N ILE A 93 0.95 -6.25 7.31
CA ILE A 93 0.13 -6.38 8.52
C ILE A 93 0.15 -7.83 9.02
N ARG A 94 -0.07 -8.80 8.13
CA ARG A 94 -0.05 -10.22 8.48
C ARG A 94 1.30 -10.64 9.08
N MET A 95 2.41 -10.24 8.45
CA MET A 95 3.75 -10.49 8.98
C MET A 95 3.96 -9.84 10.33
N ALA A 96 3.48 -8.60 10.53
CA ALA A 96 3.57 -7.90 11.81
C ALA A 96 2.78 -8.66 12.89
N LEU A 97 1.52 -9.01 12.67
CA LEU A 97 0.69 -9.74 13.64
C LEU A 97 1.37 -11.03 14.10
N LEU A 98 1.92 -11.81 13.17
CA LEU A 98 2.67 -13.03 13.47
C LEU A 98 3.91 -12.74 14.32
N GLN A 99 4.69 -11.72 13.93
CA GLN A 99 5.92 -11.38 14.63
C GLN A 99 5.65 -10.82 16.04
N PHE A 100 4.64 -9.98 16.22
CA PHE A 100 4.28 -9.43 17.53
C PHE A 100 3.47 -10.41 18.41
N GLY A 101 3.01 -11.53 17.85
CA GLY A 101 2.17 -12.50 18.58
C GLY A 101 0.76 -11.98 18.86
N ILE A 102 0.26 -11.10 18.00
CA ILE A 102 -1.06 -10.46 18.15
C ILE A 102 -2.11 -11.37 17.51
N SER A 103 -3.12 -11.75 18.29
CA SER A 103 -4.29 -12.47 17.78
C SER A 103 -5.27 -11.48 17.14
N GLY A 104 -5.69 -11.73 15.91
CA GLY A 104 -6.67 -10.86 15.22
C GLY A 104 -6.67 -11.02 13.71
N CYS A 105 -7.55 -10.29 13.03
CA CYS A 105 -7.59 -10.23 11.58
C CYS A 105 -6.80 -9.02 11.06
N VAL A 106 -6.30 -9.11 9.83
CA VAL A 106 -5.70 -7.97 9.12
C VAL A 106 -6.67 -6.77 9.09
N LYS A 107 -7.98 -7.02 8.95
CA LYS A 107 -9.03 -5.99 8.85
C LYS A 107 -9.18 -5.12 10.11
N ASP A 108 -8.73 -5.63 11.25
CA ASP A 108 -8.81 -4.92 12.53
C ASP A 108 -7.62 -3.96 12.73
N HIS A 109 -6.67 -3.94 11.79
CA HIS A 109 -5.42 -3.23 11.89
C HIS A 109 -5.20 -2.35 10.65
N ARG A 110 -4.46 -1.25 10.83
CA ARG A 110 -4.07 -0.35 9.74
C ARG A 110 -2.62 0.06 9.89
N LEU A 111 -1.88 0.07 8.79
CA LEU A 111 -0.51 0.60 8.77
C LEU A 111 -0.54 2.10 8.51
N TRP A 112 0.30 2.81 9.25
CA TRP A 112 0.48 4.24 9.11
C TRP A 112 1.96 4.53 8.92
N VAL A 113 2.28 5.42 7.98
CA VAL A 113 3.63 5.92 7.80
C VAL A 113 3.74 7.30 8.44
N SER A 114 4.64 7.44 9.39
CA SER A 114 5.05 8.75 9.92
C SER A 114 6.28 9.21 9.16
N SER A 115 6.15 10.32 8.43
CA SER A 115 7.34 11.01 7.92
C SER A 115 8.09 11.62 9.12
N SER A 116 9.42 11.78 9.03
CA SER A 116 10.20 12.44 10.08
C SER A 116 9.99 13.96 10.15
N LYS A 117 9.22 14.53 9.23
CA LYS A 117 8.77 15.92 9.25
C LYS A 117 7.45 16.00 10.00
N ASP A 118 7.12 17.15 10.58
CA ASP A 118 5.94 17.41 11.43
C ASP A 118 4.55 17.14 10.79
N ASP A 119 4.51 16.47 9.63
CA ASP A 119 3.29 16.04 8.97
C ASP A 119 2.60 14.92 9.77
N PRO A 120 1.25 14.93 9.84
CA PRO A 120 0.51 13.87 10.49
C PRO A 120 0.77 12.51 9.79
N PRO A 121 0.75 11.39 10.53
CA PRO A 121 0.89 10.07 9.94
C PRO A 121 -0.13 9.82 8.82
N TYR A 122 0.32 9.21 7.72
CA TYR A 122 -0.54 8.90 6.57
C TYR A 122 -0.94 7.41 6.59
N PRO A 123 -2.23 7.06 6.44
CA PRO A 123 -2.67 5.67 6.39
C PRO A 123 -2.26 5.03 5.06
N LEU A 124 -1.70 3.82 5.12
CA LEU A 124 -1.39 3.05 3.92
C LEU A 124 -2.63 2.26 3.45
N ILE A 125 -2.75 2.17 2.13
CA ILE A 125 -3.80 1.46 1.38
C ILE A 125 -3.30 0.06 1.00
#